data_AF-A0A2N6ASJ5-F1
#
_entry.id   AF-A0A2N6ASJ5-F1
#
_cell.length_a   1.000
_cell.length_b   1.000
_cell.length_c   1.000
_cell.angle_alpha   90.00
_cell.angle_beta   90.00
_cell.angle_gamma   90.00
#
_symmetry.space_group_name_H-M   'P 1'
#
loop_
_entity.id
_entity.type
_entity.pdbx_description
1 polymer ?
#
loop_
_entity_poly.entity_id
_entity_poly.type
_entity_poly.pdbx_seq_one_letter_code
_entity_poly.pdbx_strand_id
1 'polypeptide(L)'
;MSEIWLIIAGLAAATFTIRVGGVLIGRRLPSEGVWARALNALPGSLIIALVSVSLLSGGPREWLAALVAMITAMLTRNLPLTMLAGIAAIFLLRQM
;
A
#
# COMPACT_ATOMS: atom_id res chain seq x y z
N MET A 1 -1.22 -30.58 -9.66
CA MET A 1 -2.16 -30.32 -8.54
C MET A 1 -1.48 -30.31 -7.18
N SER A 2 -0.62 -31.28 -6.84
CA SER A 2 0.19 -31.26 -5.61
C SER A 2 1.18 -30.09 -5.52
N GLU A 3 1.78 -29.68 -6.66
CA GLU A 3 2.72 -28.57 -6.73
C GLU A 3 2.11 -27.22 -6.32
N ILE A 4 0.85 -26.99 -6.70
CA ILE A 4 0.11 -25.77 -6.33
C ILE A 4 -0.05 -25.69 -4.81
N TRP A 5 -0.40 -26.80 -4.16
CA TRP A 5 -0.54 -26.85 -2.70
C TRP A 5 0.79 -26.63 -1.98
N LEU A 6 1.88 -27.17 -2.51
CA LEU A 6 3.23 -26.93 -1.97
C LEU A 6 3.63 -25.46 -2.10
N ILE A 7 3.35 -24.82 -3.24
CA ILE A 7 3.63 -23.40 -3.45
C ILE A 7 2.77 -22.53 -2.53
N ILE A 8 1.47 -22.82 -2.39
CA ILE A 8 0.58 -22.09 -1.49
C ILE A 8 1.05 -22.23 -0.04
N ALA A 9 1.37 -23.45 0.40
CA ALA A 9 1.86 -23.70 1.75
C ALA A 9 3.20 -22.99 2.00
N GLY A 10 4.11 -23.00 1.02
CA GLY A 10 5.38 -22.28 1.09
C GLY A 10 5.19 -20.76 1.18
N LEU A 11 4.34 -20.18 0.33
CA LEU A 11 4.01 -18.75 0.35
C LEU A 11 3.30 -18.34 1.65
N ALA A 12 2.39 -19.18 2.14
CA ALA A 12 1.73 -18.96 3.43
C ALA A 12 2.76 -18.96 4.56
N ALA A 13 3.60 -19.98 4.65
CA ALA A 13 4.65 -20.08 5.67
C ALA A 13 5.61 -18.88 5.61
N ALA A 14 6.05 -18.48 4.41
CA ALA A 14 6.91 -17.32 4.23
C ALA A 14 6.22 -16.01 4.68
N THR A 15 4.96 -15.80 4.28
CA THR A 15 4.19 -14.60 4.65
C THR A 15 3.99 -14.50 6.15
N PHE A 16 3.60 -15.61 6.80
CA PHE A 16 3.44 -15.64 8.25
C PHE A 16 4.77 -15.43 8.97
N THR A 17 5.87 -16.03 8.47
CA THR A 17 7.20 -15.86 9.06
C THR A 17 7.64 -14.40 9.01
N ILE A 18 7.48 -13.72 7.87
CA ILE A 18 7.81 -12.29 7.74
C ILE A 18 6.95 -11.44 8.68
N ARG A 19 5.64 -11.72 8.77
CA ARG A 19 4.72 -10.94 9.60
C ARG A 19 5.01 -11.12 11.09
N VAL A 20 5.22 -12.36 11.54
CA VAL A 20 5.59 -12.69 12.92
C VAL A 20 6.97 -12.14 13.25
N GLY A 21 7.95 -12.31 12.35
CA GLY A 21 9.29 -11.74 12.49
C GLY A 21 9.27 -10.22 12.62
N GLY A 22 8.47 -9.54 11.80
CA GLY A 22 8.27 -8.10 11.88
C GLY A 22 7.69 -7.64 13.22
N VAL A 23 6.71 -8.37 13.78
CA VAL A 23 6.16 -8.06 15.11
C VAL A 23 7.19 -8.31 16.22
N LEU A 24 7.96 -9.40 16.14
CA LEU A 24 8.99 -9.75 17.13
C LEU A 24 10.14 -8.73 17.13
N ILE A 25 10.61 -8.35 15.94
CA ILE A 25 11.66 -7.33 15.77
C ILE A 25 11.12 -5.94 16.13
N GLY A 26 9.88 -5.64 15.75
CA GLY A 26 9.17 -4.39 16.05
C GLY A 26 9.13 -4.06 17.55
N ARG A 27 9.02 -5.08 18.41
CA ARG A 27 9.09 -4.89 19.88
C ARG A 27 10.48 -4.50 20.39
N ARG A 28 11.53 -4.76 19.62
CA ARG A 28 12.92 -4.41 19.94
C ARG A 28 13.40 -3.13 19.25
N LEU A 29 12.54 -2.49 18.45
CA LEU A 29 12.90 -1.24 17.78
C LEU A 29 13.05 -0.11 18.80
N PRO A 30 14.03 0.80 18.61
CA PRO A 30 14.19 1.96 19.47
C PRO A 30 12.92 2.79 19.50
N SER A 31 12.40 3.05 20.70
CA SER A 31 11.17 3.82 20.90
C SER A 31 11.42 5.34 20.91
N GLU A 32 12.66 5.74 21.20
CA GLU A 32 13.07 7.14 21.34
C GLU A 32 14.27 7.49 20.46
N GLY A 33 14.42 8.78 20.17
CA GLY A 33 15.54 9.33 19.40
C GLY A 33 15.28 9.52 17.90
N VAL A 34 16.36 9.82 17.17
CA VAL A 34 16.31 10.13 15.72
C VAL A 34 15.88 8.90 14.91
N TRP A 35 16.38 7.71 15.28
CA TRP A 35 16.04 6.45 14.60
C TRP A 35 14.57 6.07 14.74
N ALA A 36 13.97 6.25 15.92
CA ALA A 36 12.54 6.01 16.14
C ALA A 36 11.68 6.89 15.23
N ARG A 37 12.01 8.18 15.10
CA ARG A 37 11.32 9.11 14.19
C ARG A 37 11.48 8.70 12.73
N ALA A 38 12.68 8.30 12.32
CA ALA A 38 12.94 7.82 10.96
C ALA A 38 12.09 6.57 10.66
N LEU A 39 12.08 5.59 11.56
CA LEU A 39 11.30 4.36 11.43
C LEU A 39 9.79 4.62 11.39
N ASN A 40 9.27 5.54 12.21
CA ASN A 40 7.86 5.95 12.19
C ASN A 40 7.48 6.70 10.91
N ALA A 41 8.43 7.36 10.24
CA ALA A 41 8.20 8.04 8.96
C ALA A 41 8.24 7.09 7.74
N LEU A 42 8.87 5.91 7.88
CA LEU A 42 9.01 4.94 6.79
C LEU A 42 7.66 4.50 6.16
N PRO A 43 6.61 4.14 6.92
CA PRO A 43 5.37 3.68 6.31
C PRO A 43 4.75 4.72 5.36
N GLY A 44 4.73 5.98 5.78
CA GLY A 44 4.22 7.08 4.96
C GLY A 44 5.10 7.35 3.74
N SER A 45 6.42 7.38 3.91
CA SER A 45 7.35 7.64 2.80
C SER A 45 7.34 6.52 1.77
N LEU A 46 7.23 5.26 2.21
CA LEU A 46 7.09 4.10 1.33
C LEU A 46 5.80 4.17 0.51
N ILE A 47 4.67 4.52 1.12
CA ILE A 47 3.41 4.70 0.39
C ILE A 47 3.58 5.80 -0.66
N ILE A 48 4.14 6.94 -0.30
CA ILE A 48 4.36 8.05 -1.25
C ILE A 48 5.28 7.61 -2.39
N ALA A 49 6.38 6.90 -2.11
CA ALA A 49 7.28 6.39 -3.13
C ALA A 49 6.57 5.43 -4.09
N LEU A 50 5.81 4.46 -3.57
CA LEU A 50 5.05 3.50 -4.39
C LEU A 50 4.00 4.18 -5.26
N VAL A 51 3.26 5.13 -4.69
CA VAL A 51 2.26 5.92 -5.43
C VAL A 51 2.94 6.77 -6.49
N SER A 52 4.05 7.42 -6.17
CA SER A 52 4.82 8.26 -7.10
C SER A 52 5.32 7.44 -8.30
N VAL A 53 5.93 6.28 -8.06
CA VAL A 53 6.39 5.38 -9.13
C VAL A 53 5.21 4.84 -9.95
N SER A 54 4.09 4.51 -9.31
CA SER A 54 2.89 4.04 -10.00
C SER A 54 2.29 5.13 -10.90
N LEU A 55 2.27 6.39 -10.47
CA LEU A 55 1.81 7.52 -11.27
C LEU A 55 2.77 7.87 -12.41
N LEU A 56 4.08 7.77 -12.18
CA LEU A 56 5.10 7.98 -13.21
C LEU A 56 5.06 6.91 -14.29
N SER A 57 4.76 5.67 -13.92
CA SER A 57 4.61 4.55 -14.86
C SER A 57 3.24 4.54 -15.55
N GLY A 58 2.27 5.30 -15.01
CA GLY A 58 0.94 5.48 -15.58
C GLY A 58 0.88 6.59 -16.62
N GLY A 59 -0.23 6.67 -17.34
CA GLY A 59 -0.55 7.75 -18.27
C GLY A 59 -1.41 8.85 -17.65
N PRO A 60 -1.91 9.78 -18.50
CA PRO A 60 -2.76 10.90 -18.06
C PRO A 60 -4.06 10.46 -17.37
N ARG A 61 -4.55 9.26 -17.71
CA ARG A 61 -5.77 8.66 -17.15
C ARG A 61 -5.55 8.23 -15.69
N GLU A 62 -4.41 7.61 -15.39
CA GLU A 62 -4.01 7.27 -14.02
C GLU A 62 -3.89 8.53 -13.14
N TRP A 63 -3.37 9.62 -13.68
CA TRP A 63 -3.28 10.90 -12.97
C TRP A 63 -4.66 11.47 -12.62
N LEU A 64 -5.61 11.44 -13.54
CA LEU A 64 -6.99 11.87 -13.27
C LEU A 64 -7.65 11.02 -12.18
N ALA A 65 -7.50 9.70 -12.24
CA ALA A 65 -8.02 8.81 -11.20
C ALA A 65 -7.39 9.08 -9.83
N ALA A 66 -6.07 9.32 -9.78
CA ALA A 66 -5.36 9.69 -8.56
C ALA A 66 -5.87 11.02 -7.98
N LEU A 67 -6.18 12.00 -8.84
CA LEU A 67 -6.73 13.29 -8.44
C LEU A 67 -8.13 13.14 -7.82
N VAL A 68 -8.98 12.31 -8.41
CA VAL A 68 -10.31 11.97 -7.86
C VAL A 68 -10.17 11.26 -6.51
N ALA A 69 -9.25 10.30 -6.39
CA ALA A 69 -8.96 9.63 -5.12
C ALA A 69 -8.46 10.63 -4.06
N MET A 70 -7.59 11.57 -4.43
CA MET A 70 -7.09 12.61 -3.53
C MET A 70 -8.19 13.54 -3.04
N ILE A 71 -9.04 14.04 -3.95
CA ILE A 71 -10.17 14.92 -3.59
C ILE A 71 -11.15 14.21 -2.66
N THR A 72 -11.50 12.96 -2.97
CA THR A 72 -12.43 12.18 -2.14
C THR A 72 -11.85 11.87 -0.77
N ALA A 73 -10.55 11.58 -0.67
CA ALA A 73 -9.85 11.43 0.61
C ALA A 73 -9.94 12.69 1.47
N MET A 74 -9.71 13.86 0.88
CA MET A 74 -9.76 15.14 1.58
C MET A 74 -11.17 15.48 2.09
N LEU A 75 -12.20 15.19 1.30
CA LEU A 75 -13.60 15.50 1.63
C LEU A 75 -14.19 14.53 2.67
N THR A 76 -14.02 13.22 2.47
CA THR A 76 -14.70 12.22 3.32
C THR A 76 -13.90 11.82 4.54
N ARG A 77 -12.56 11.99 4.56
CA ARG A 77 -11.66 11.43 5.59
C ARG A 77 -11.88 9.94 5.88
N ASN A 78 -12.59 9.22 4.99
CA ASN A 78 -12.99 7.83 5.15
C ASN A 78 -12.29 6.97 4.10
N LEU A 79 -11.31 6.18 4.55
CA LEU A 79 -10.52 5.28 3.70
C LEU A 79 -11.38 4.39 2.76
N PRO A 80 -12.46 3.73 3.21
CA PRO A 80 -13.23 2.85 2.33
C PRO A 80 -13.88 3.59 1.16
N LEU A 81 -14.39 4.81 1.41
CA LEU A 81 -15.02 5.63 0.38
C LEU A 81 -13.99 6.13 -0.64
N THR A 82 -12.82 6.53 -0.18
CA THR A 82 -11.70 6.91 -1.05
C THR A 82 -11.27 5.76 -1.97
N MET A 83 -11.15 4.54 -1.42
CA MET A 83 -10.78 3.37 -2.20
C MET A 83 -11.82 3.06 -3.27
N LEU A 84 -13.12 3.05 -2.91
CA LEU A 84 -14.20 2.84 -3.87
C LEU A 84 -14.22 3.88 -4.98
N ALA A 85 -14.09 5.16 -4.63
CA ALA A 85 -14.09 6.24 -5.61
C ALA A 85 -12.88 6.17 -6.56
N GLY A 86 -11.68 5.91 -6.04
CA GLY A 86 -10.47 5.76 -6.86
C GLY A 86 -10.55 4.55 -7.80
N ILE A 87 -11.02 3.40 -7.30
CA ILE A 87 -11.23 2.19 -8.12
C ILE A 87 -12.28 2.44 -9.21
N ALA A 88 -13.41 3.06 -8.86
CA ALA A 88 -14.45 3.38 -9.84
C ALA A 88 -13.93 4.36 -10.91
N ALA A 89 -13.16 5.38 -10.51
CA ALA A 89 -12.58 6.35 -11.44
C ALA A 89 -11.61 5.69 -12.43
N ILE A 90 -10.65 4.88 -11.96
CA ILE A 90 -9.69 4.21 -12.85
C ILE A 90 -10.38 3.17 -13.75
N PHE A 91 -11.38 2.47 -13.23
CA PHE A 91 -12.15 1.48 -13.99
C PHE A 91 -12.87 2.13 -15.17
N LEU A 92 -13.59 3.23 -14.92
CA LEU A 92 -14.29 3.99 -15.97
C LEU A 92 -13.30 4.58 -16.98
N LEU A 93 -12.19 5.16 -16.52
CA LEU A 93 -11.17 5.76 -17.39
C LEU A 93 -10.40 4.74 -18.24
N ARG A 94 -10.31 3.47 -17.80
CA ARG A 94 -9.74 2.38 -18.61
C ARG A 94 -10.72 1.82 -19.65
N GLN A 95 -12.02 1.96 -19.43
CA GLN A 95 -13.03 1.52 -20.39
C GLN A 95 -13.25 2.50 -21.55
N MET A 96 -12.86 3.77 -21.37
CA MET A 96 -12.82 4.81 -22.42
C MET A 96 -11.51 4.77 -23.21
#